data_AF-A0A8J4Y6J7-F1
#
_entry.id   AF-A0A8J4Y6J7-F1
#
_cell.length_a   1.000
_cell.length_b   1.000
_cell.length_c   1.000
_cell.angle_alpha   90.00
_cell.angle_beta   90.00
_cell.angle_gamma   90.00
#
_symmetry.space_group_name_H-M   'P 1'
#
loop_
_entity.id
_entity.type
_entity.pdbx_description
1 polymer ?
#
loop_
_entity_poly.entity_id
_entity_poly.type
_entity_poly.pdbx_seq_one_letter_code
_entity_poly.pdbx_strand_id
1 'polypeptide(L)'
;MVIQDYLANLPASHTYKEMFEALWPDQDITKGFMLQVTENAPDPRTIKTHIPLSLLLPTLLDTCKLFLKEVWEKRHLGLRDLHLLHFEDLKSDVMTELQRLNTFLGAGLSEDQLEGVAKYTSFSEMKARAGALEEKNAEERKGMKTFYRKGEVGSWKASLTPEMAAKMDQWTEDRVARIGDGFNFS
;
A
#
# COMPACT_ATOMS: atom_id res chain seq x y z
N MET A 1 -17.69 9.64 -1.18
CA MET A 1 -16.84 10.18 -0.09
C MET A 1 -15.52 9.46 -0.17
N VAL A 2 -14.49 10.10 -0.71
CA VAL A 2 -13.17 9.47 -0.90
C VAL A 2 -12.54 9.36 0.49
N ILE A 3 -11.73 8.32 0.75
CA ILE A 3 -11.05 8.11 2.05
C ILE A 3 -10.30 9.37 2.51
N GLN A 4 -9.89 10.25 1.60
CA GLN A 4 -9.31 11.56 1.91
C GLN A 4 -10.27 12.53 2.59
N ASP A 5 -11.56 12.57 2.25
CA ASP A 5 -12.55 13.41 2.94
C ASP A 5 -12.75 12.92 4.38
N TYR A 6 -12.59 11.61 4.61
CA TYR A 6 -12.67 11.00 5.93
C TYR A 6 -11.41 11.32 6.76
N LEU A 7 -10.22 11.21 6.16
CA LEU A 7 -8.95 11.52 6.83
C LEU A 7 -8.70 13.02 7.03
N ALA A 8 -9.24 13.89 6.16
CA ALA A 8 -9.10 15.35 6.25
C ALA A 8 -9.97 15.96 7.36
N ASN A 9 -11.06 15.28 7.74
CA ASN A 9 -11.96 15.68 8.82
C ASN A 9 -11.65 14.99 10.15
N LEU A 10 -10.56 14.21 10.22
CA LEU A 10 -10.11 13.64 11.48
C LEU A 10 -9.72 14.78 12.43
N PRO A 11 -10.17 14.76 13.70
CA PRO A 11 -9.66 15.67 14.70
C PRO A 11 -8.14 15.50 14.79
N ALA A 12 -7.45 16.55 15.24
CA ALA A 12 -6.04 16.48 15.61
C ALA A 12 -5.88 15.64 16.89
N SER A 13 -6.25 14.37 16.84
CA SER A 13 -6.02 13.40 17.90
C SER A 13 -4.65 12.80 17.69
N HIS A 14 -3.94 12.57 18.79
CA HIS A 14 -2.55 12.17 18.72
C HIS A 14 -2.50 10.66 18.46
N THR A 15 -3.33 9.84 19.14
CA THR A 15 -3.28 8.36 19.05
C THR A 15 -4.32 7.75 18.10
N TYR A 16 -4.06 6.53 17.59
CA TYR A 16 -5.08 5.71 16.90
C TYR A 16 -6.32 5.43 17.76
N LYS A 17 -6.14 5.39 19.09
CA LYS A 17 -7.22 5.16 20.05
C LYS A 17 -8.14 6.37 20.12
N GLU A 18 -7.59 7.56 20.29
CA GLU A 18 -8.35 8.81 20.33
C GLU A 18 -9.05 9.08 18.99
N MET A 19 -8.38 8.76 17.87
CA MET A 19 -8.98 8.83 16.54
C MET A 19 -10.21 7.92 16.43
N PHE A 20 -10.09 6.69 16.92
CA PHE A 20 -11.17 5.70 16.92
C PHE A 20 -12.32 6.14 17.83
N GLU A 21 -12.03 6.57 19.05
CA GLU A 21 -13.02 7.05 20.02
C GLU A 21 -13.74 8.32 19.52
N ALA A 22 -13.06 9.21 18.80
CA ALA A 22 -13.68 10.40 18.23
C ALA A 22 -14.62 10.07 17.05
N LEU A 23 -14.26 9.07 16.24
CA LEU A 23 -15.07 8.63 15.11
C LEU A 23 -16.25 7.75 15.54
N TRP A 24 -16.05 6.93 16.56
CA TRP A 24 -17.00 5.93 17.04
C TRP A 24 -17.03 5.89 18.57
N PRO A 25 -17.62 6.91 19.22
CA PRO A 25 -17.60 7.04 20.68
C PRO A 25 -18.32 5.92 21.43
N ASP A 26 -19.26 5.24 20.77
CA ASP A 26 -20.02 4.12 21.35
C ASP A 26 -19.31 2.76 21.19
N GLN A 27 -18.14 2.73 20.54
CA GLN A 27 -17.40 1.50 20.24
C GLN A 27 -16.25 1.27 21.22
N ASP A 28 -15.88 0.00 21.42
CA ASP A 28 -14.84 -0.41 22.36
C ASP A 28 -13.64 -1.00 21.62
N ILE A 29 -12.55 -0.23 21.53
CA ILE A 29 -11.33 -0.59 20.81
C ILE A 29 -10.74 -1.95 21.23
N THR A 30 -11.00 -2.41 22.46
CA THR A 30 -10.48 -3.68 22.97
C THR A 30 -11.21 -4.90 22.39
N LYS A 31 -12.42 -4.71 21.86
CA LYS A 31 -13.23 -5.77 21.23
C LYS A 31 -12.90 -5.98 19.75
N GLY A 32 -11.67 -5.64 19.34
CA GLY A 32 -11.17 -5.85 17.99
C GLY A 32 -11.28 -4.61 17.12
N PHE A 33 -10.28 -3.72 17.23
CA PHE A 33 -10.16 -2.50 16.43
C PHE A 33 -10.44 -2.68 14.94
N MET A 34 -9.77 -3.64 14.27
CA MET A 34 -9.94 -3.84 12.83
C MET A 34 -11.34 -4.30 12.44
N LEU A 35 -12.02 -5.07 13.30
CA LEU A 35 -13.38 -5.53 13.06
C LEU A 35 -14.36 -4.36 13.12
N GLN A 36 -14.28 -3.54 14.16
CA GLN A 36 -15.17 -2.40 14.33
C GLN A 36 -14.93 -1.31 13.30
N VAL A 37 -13.68 -1.06 12.89
CA VAL A 37 -13.38 -0.20 11.73
C VAL A 37 -14.07 -0.74 10.48
N THR A 38 -14.05 -2.06 10.26
CA THR A 38 -14.65 -2.69 9.07
C THR A 38 -16.19 -2.67 9.09
N GLU A 39 -16.80 -2.81 10.26
CA GLU A 39 -18.25 -2.76 10.45
C GLU A 39 -18.80 -1.34 10.28
N ASN A 40 -18.07 -0.33 10.73
CA ASN A 40 -18.52 1.05 10.68
C ASN A 40 -18.03 1.82 9.43
N ALA A 41 -17.13 1.24 8.63
CA ALA A 41 -16.68 1.86 7.39
C ALA A 41 -17.82 1.83 6.34
N PRO A 42 -18.16 2.97 5.72
CA PRO A 42 -19.20 3.02 4.70
C PRO A 42 -18.76 2.27 3.43
N ASP A 43 -19.73 1.73 2.70
CA ASP A 43 -19.47 1.16 1.38
C ASP A 43 -19.23 2.27 0.32
N PRO A 44 -18.30 2.07 -0.62
CA PRO A 44 -17.41 0.91 -0.77
C PRO A 44 -16.22 0.94 0.20
N ARG A 45 -15.92 -0.21 0.82
CA ARG A 45 -14.83 -0.37 1.80
C ARG A 45 -13.49 -0.65 1.13
N THR A 46 -12.43 -0.01 1.61
CA THR A 46 -11.03 -0.30 1.22
C THR A 46 -10.27 -0.85 2.41
N ILE A 47 -9.70 -2.05 2.28
CA ILE A 47 -8.97 -2.73 3.34
C ILE A 47 -7.49 -2.86 2.93
N LYS A 48 -6.58 -2.41 3.79
CA LYS A 48 -5.15 -2.64 3.64
C LYS A 48 -4.72 -3.80 4.53
N THR A 49 -3.96 -4.74 3.99
CA THR A 49 -3.38 -5.85 4.78
C THR A 49 -2.00 -6.25 4.25
N HIS A 50 -1.17 -6.78 5.16
CA HIS A 50 0.09 -7.48 4.85
C HIS A 50 -0.02 -8.98 5.17
N ILE A 51 -1.24 -9.45 5.44
CA ILE A 51 -1.52 -10.86 5.69
C ILE A 51 -1.48 -11.61 4.35
N PRO A 52 -0.76 -12.74 4.25
CA PRO A 52 -0.75 -13.57 3.06
C PRO A 52 -2.15 -14.03 2.66
N LEU A 53 -2.40 -14.16 1.35
CA LEU A 53 -3.71 -14.59 0.82
C LEU A 53 -4.17 -15.95 1.37
N SER A 54 -3.25 -16.84 1.76
CA SER A 54 -3.56 -18.15 2.36
C SER A 54 -4.20 -18.07 3.75
N LEU A 55 -4.04 -16.94 4.45
CA LEU A 55 -4.64 -16.67 5.75
C LEU A 55 -5.90 -15.79 5.63
N LEU A 56 -6.24 -15.39 4.42
CA LEU A 56 -7.48 -14.66 4.11
C LEU A 56 -8.56 -15.65 3.69
N LEU A 57 -9.82 -15.21 3.75
CA LEU A 57 -10.96 -16.03 3.34
C LEU A 57 -10.81 -16.45 1.87
N PRO A 58 -10.92 -17.75 1.53
CA PRO A 58 -10.74 -18.23 0.16
C PRO A 58 -11.69 -17.58 -0.86
N THR A 59 -12.88 -17.17 -0.42
CA THR A 59 -13.94 -16.54 -1.22
C THR A 59 -13.74 -15.04 -1.46
N LEU A 60 -12.66 -14.44 -0.95
CA LEU A 60 -12.40 -13.00 -1.17
C LEU A 60 -12.20 -12.66 -2.64
N LEU A 61 -11.62 -13.57 -3.42
CA LEU A 61 -11.41 -13.38 -4.85
C LEU A 61 -12.72 -13.37 -5.65
N ASP A 62 -13.82 -13.86 -5.08
CA ASP A 62 -15.13 -13.90 -5.73
C ASP A 62 -15.96 -12.63 -5.48
N THR A 63 -15.59 -11.86 -4.45
CA THR A 63 -16.42 -10.75 -3.94
C THR A 63 -15.70 -9.41 -3.90
N CYS A 64 -14.38 -9.39 -4.00
CA CYS A 64 -13.55 -8.19 -3.83
C CYS A 64 -12.48 -8.06 -4.90
N LYS A 65 -12.25 -6.82 -5.36
CA LYS A 65 -11.05 -6.46 -6.12
C LYS A 65 -9.84 -6.40 -5.18
N LEU A 66 -8.82 -7.19 -5.48
CA LEU A 66 -7.58 -7.26 -4.71
C LEU A 66 -6.42 -6.64 -5.49
N PHE A 67 -5.75 -5.70 -4.84
CA PHE A 67 -4.48 -5.14 -5.29
C PHE A 67 -3.38 -5.69 -4.38
N LEU A 68 -2.53 -6.55 -4.92
CA LEU A 68 -1.52 -7.27 -4.13
C LEU A 68 -0.13 -7.16 -4.76
N LYS A 69 0.87 -7.02 -3.88
CA LYS A 69 2.27 -7.02 -4.25
C LYS A 69 2.85 -8.45 -4.34
N GLU A 70 2.24 -9.43 -3.67
CA GLU A 70 2.84 -10.75 -3.41
C GLU A 70 1.90 -11.92 -3.75
N VAL A 71 1.45 -12.03 -5.00
CA VAL A 71 0.71 -13.23 -5.47
C VAL A 71 1.08 -13.62 -6.89
N TRP A 72 2.39 -13.82 -7.14
CA TRP A 72 2.89 -14.15 -8.48
C TRP A 72 2.43 -15.52 -8.98
N GLU A 73 2.34 -16.53 -8.11
CA GLU A 73 1.95 -17.89 -8.50
C GLU A 73 0.51 -18.00 -9.00
N LYS A 74 -0.38 -17.10 -8.54
CA LYS A 74 -1.80 -17.09 -8.95
C LYS A 74 -2.08 -16.17 -10.14
N ARG A 75 -1.07 -15.51 -10.70
CA ARG A 75 -1.25 -14.55 -11.82
C ARG A 75 -1.87 -15.19 -13.06
N HIS A 76 -1.61 -16.48 -13.29
CA HIS A 76 -2.08 -17.23 -14.45
C HIS A 76 -3.52 -17.74 -14.31
N LEU A 77 -4.13 -17.61 -13.12
CA LEU A 77 -5.47 -18.12 -12.87
C LEU A 77 -6.58 -17.29 -13.54
N GLY A 78 -6.24 -16.26 -14.30
CA GLY A 78 -7.21 -15.44 -15.04
C GLY A 78 -8.21 -14.72 -14.13
N LEU A 79 -7.81 -14.45 -12.88
CA LEU A 79 -8.65 -13.83 -11.86
C LEU A 79 -8.94 -12.38 -12.27
N ARG A 80 -10.18 -12.10 -12.66
CA ARG A 80 -10.62 -10.78 -13.14
C ARG A 80 -10.43 -9.69 -12.09
N ASP A 81 -10.45 -10.06 -10.81
CA ASP A 81 -10.42 -9.17 -9.67
C ASP A 81 -9.05 -9.14 -8.95
N LEU A 82 -7.97 -9.54 -9.64
CA LEU A 82 -6.60 -9.43 -9.12
C LEU A 82 -5.74 -8.48 -9.99
N HIS A 83 -5.18 -7.45 -9.37
CA HIS A 83 -4.19 -6.57 -9.99
C HIS A 83 -2.85 -6.67 -9.26
N LEU A 84 -1.80 -7.00 -10.01
CA LEU A 84 -0.43 -7.09 -9.53
C LEU A 84 0.39 -5.89 -10.00
N LEU A 85 1.14 -5.30 -9.08
CA LEU A 85 2.03 -4.17 -9.32
C LEU A 85 3.40 -4.43 -8.67
N HIS A 86 4.47 -4.18 -9.43
CA HIS A 86 5.82 -4.07 -8.88
C HIS A 86 6.16 -2.61 -8.60
N PHE A 87 6.93 -2.39 -7.54
CA PHE A 87 7.32 -1.03 -7.17
C PHE A 87 8.29 -0.43 -8.20
N GLU A 88 9.11 -1.27 -8.80
CA GLU A 88 10.08 -0.98 -9.85
C GLU A 88 9.37 -0.48 -11.11
N ASP A 89 8.35 -1.21 -11.57
CA ASP A 89 7.53 -0.83 -12.72
C ASP A 89 6.83 0.52 -12.45
N LEU A 90 6.20 0.66 -11.28
CA LEU A 90 5.57 1.91 -10.84
C LEU A 90 6.56 3.08 -10.87
N LYS A 91 7.80 2.87 -10.43
CA LYS A 91 8.83 3.92 -10.41
C LYS A 91 9.38 4.23 -11.78
N SER A 92 9.41 3.25 -12.69
CA SER A 92 9.91 3.42 -14.06
C SER A 92 8.92 4.17 -14.94
N ASP A 93 7.63 3.85 -14.84
CA ASP A 93 6.55 4.49 -15.60
C ASP A 93 5.26 4.53 -14.78
N VAL A 94 5.12 5.60 -13.99
CA VAL A 94 3.95 5.83 -13.14
C VAL A 94 2.67 5.91 -13.96
N MET A 95 2.72 6.53 -15.15
CA MET A 95 1.51 6.81 -15.93
C MET A 95 0.94 5.54 -16.53
N THR A 96 1.79 4.67 -17.07
CA THR A 96 1.35 3.35 -17.57
C THR A 96 0.71 2.52 -16.44
N GLU A 97 1.32 2.47 -15.26
CA GLU A 97 0.77 1.73 -14.13
C GLU A 97 -0.55 2.33 -13.60
N LEU A 98 -0.66 3.66 -13.58
CA LEU A 98 -1.92 4.34 -13.23
C LEU A 98 -3.03 4.07 -14.25
N GLN A 99 -2.72 4.00 -15.55
CA GLN A 99 -3.69 3.65 -16.59
C GLN A 99 -4.17 2.19 -16.45
N ARG A 100 -3.24 1.26 -16.17
CA ARG A 100 -3.57 -0.14 -15.88
C ARG A 100 -4.49 -0.24 -14.65
N LEU A 101 -4.20 0.53 -13.60
CA LEU A 101 -5.02 0.56 -12.39
C LEU A 101 -6.39 1.20 -12.64
N ASN A 102 -6.46 2.30 -13.38
CA ASN A 102 -7.71 2.97 -13.78
C ASN A 102 -8.65 2.01 -14.52
N THR A 103 -8.08 1.23 -15.46
CA THR A 103 -8.79 0.19 -16.21
C THR A 103 -9.30 -0.92 -15.29
N PHE A 104 -8.44 -1.44 -14.41
CA PHE A 104 -8.80 -2.52 -13.48
C PHE A 104 -9.90 -2.10 -12.51
N LEU A 105 -9.81 -0.89 -11.95
CA LEU A 105 -10.82 -0.36 -11.04
C LEU A 105 -12.12 -0.01 -11.80
N GLY A 106 -12.02 0.30 -13.09
CA GLY A 106 -13.13 0.83 -13.89
C GLY A 106 -13.46 2.27 -13.50
N ALA A 107 -12.47 3.04 -13.07
CA ALA A 107 -12.67 4.37 -12.50
C ALA A 107 -12.96 5.46 -13.57
N GLY A 108 -12.61 5.20 -14.83
CA GLY A 108 -12.96 6.07 -15.95
C GLY A 108 -12.30 7.45 -15.90
N LEU A 109 -11.14 7.56 -15.26
CA LEU A 109 -10.40 8.83 -15.13
C LEU A 109 -9.79 9.25 -16.46
N SER A 110 -9.77 10.56 -16.74
CA SER A 110 -9.07 11.15 -17.88
C SER A 110 -7.56 11.21 -17.66
N GLU A 111 -6.80 11.45 -18.72
CA GLU A 111 -5.34 11.61 -18.65
C GLU A 111 -4.92 12.72 -17.68
N ASP A 112 -5.52 13.91 -17.78
CA ASP A 112 -5.27 15.03 -16.86
C ASP A 112 -5.54 14.67 -15.39
N GLN A 113 -6.59 13.87 -15.13
CA GLN A 113 -6.90 13.40 -13.78
C GLN A 113 -5.84 12.42 -13.28
N LEU A 114 -5.34 11.53 -14.16
CA LEU A 114 -4.26 10.61 -13.84
C LEU A 114 -2.95 11.36 -13.59
N GLU A 115 -2.64 12.41 -14.33
CA GLU A 115 -1.49 13.28 -14.06
C GLU A 115 -1.62 13.96 -12.68
N GLY A 116 -2.82 14.42 -12.34
CA GLY A 116 -3.13 14.94 -11.01
C GLY A 116 -2.87 13.91 -9.91
N VAL A 117 -3.30 12.66 -10.12
CA VAL A 117 -3.03 11.53 -9.21
C VAL A 117 -1.53 11.24 -9.13
N ALA A 118 -0.80 11.20 -10.25
CA ALA A 118 0.63 10.95 -10.30
C ALA A 118 1.40 12.01 -9.51
N LYS A 119 1.06 13.28 -9.70
CA LYS A 119 1.64 14.38 -8.93
C LYS A 119 1.32 14.22 -7.44
N TYR A 120 0.05 14.02 -7.11
CA TYR A 120 -0.41 13.89 -5.72
C TYR A 120 0.22 12.69 -5.00
N THR A 121 0.52 11.61 -5.71
CA THR A 121 1.15 10.39 -5.18
C THR A 121 2.66 10.36 -5.39
N SER A 122 3.26 11.44 -5.87
CA SER A 122 4.70 11.54 -5.99
C SER A 122 5.37 11.49 -4.61
N PHE A 123 6.59 10.94 -4.58
CA PHE A 123 7.31 10.75 -3.32
C PHE A 123 7.53 12.06 -2.56
N SER A 124 7.84 13.16 -3.26
CA SER A 124 8.02 14.49 -2.66
C SER A 124 6.75 15.01 -2.00
N GLU A 125 5.62 14.95 -2.71
CA GLU A 125 4.31 15.41 -2.19
C GLU A 125 3.87 14.54 -1.00
N MET A 126 3.98 13.22 -1.13
CA MET A 126 3.63 12.31 -0.04
C MET A 126 4.50 12.52 1.19
N LYS A 127 5.82 12.68 1.02
CA LYS A 127 6.76 12.91 2.13
C LYS A 127 6.52 14.26 2.80
N ALA A 128 6.24 15.32 2.03
CA ALA A 128 5.91 16.63 2.57
C ALA A 128 4.62 16.58 3.40
N ARG A 129 3.54 15.98 2.88
CA ARG A 129 2.27 15.81 3.61
C ARG A 129 2.45 14.96 4.87
N ALA A 130 3.23 13.90 4.78
CA ALA A 130 3.50 13.04 5.92
C ALA A 130 4.33 13.76 6.98
N GLY A 131 5.34 14.55 6.59
CA GLY A 131 6.09 15.41 7.52
C GLY A 131 5.17 16.37 8.28
N ALA A 132 4.23 17.02 7.58
CA ALA A 132 3.24 17.90 8.21
C ALA A 132 2.30 17.17 9.20
N LEU A 133 2.04 15.87 8.99
CA LEU A 133 1.28 15.03 9.92
C LEU A 133 2.15 14.51 11.07
N GLU A 134 3.43 14.21 10.79
CA GLU A 134 4.42 13.79 11.79
C GLU A 134 4.73 14.91 12.78
N GLU A 135 4.81 16.16 12.32
CA GLU A 135 4.94 17.35 13.18
C GLU A 135 3.74 17.51 14.13
N LYS A 136 2.53 17.19 13.67
CA LYS A 136 1.33 17.22 14.52
C LYS A 136 1.31 16.12 15.58
N ASN A 137 1.94 14.96 15.31
CA ASN A 137 1.96 13.81 16.21
C ASN A 137 3.36 13.57 16.84
N ALA A 138 4.14 14.65 17.03
CA ALA A 138 5.55 14.59 17.38
C ALA A 138 5.86 13.85 18.70
N GLU A 139 4.96 13.90 19.70
CA GLU A 139 5.15 13.19 20.97
C GLU A 139 5.08 11.66 20.81
N GLU A 140 4.22 11.15 19.92
CA GLU A 140 4.02 9.71 19.72
C GLU A 140 5.07 9.07 18.84
N ARG A 141 5.63 9.85 17.92
CA ARG A 141 6.68 9.40 17.02
C ARG A 141 8.08 9.63 17.57
N LYS A 142 8.20 10.01 18.84
CA LYS A 142 9.49 10.22 19.52
C LYS A 142 10.31 8.91 19.50
N GLY A 143 11.32 8.87 18.64
CA GLY A 143 12.19 7.70 18.42
C GLY A 143 11.80 6.80 17.24
N MET A 144 10.68 7.07 16.55
CA MET A 144 10.26 6.34 15.36
C MET A 144 10.93 6.95 14.12
N LYS A 145 11.58 6.12 13.30
CA LYS A 145 12.14 6.56 12.01
C LYS A 145 11.01 7.03 11.09
N THR A 146 11.28 8.04 10.26
CA THR A 146 10.28 8.60 9.33
C THR A 146 9.69 7.50 8.44
N PHE A 147 8.37 7.55 8.21
CA PHE A 147 7.69 6.54 7.38
C PHE A 147 8.14 6.63 5.91
N TYR A 148 8.43 7.84 5.43
CA TYR A 148 8.98 8.10 4.10
C TYR A 148 10.50 8.26 4.17
N ARG A 149 11.22 7.22 3.77
CA ARG A 149 12.69 7.18 3.81
C ARG A 149 13.35 7.78 2.57
N LYS A 150 13.52 6.97 1.51
CA LYS A 150 14.20 7.34 0.25
C LYS A 150 13.32 7.28 -1.00
N GLY A 151 12.44 6.29 -1.12
CA GLY A 151 11.58 6.15 -2.31
C GLY A 151 12.34 5.79 -3.59
N GLU A 152 13.47 5.10 -3.45
CA GLU A 152 14.42 4.77 -4.52
C GLU A 152 14.57 3.25 -4.70
N VAL A 153 14.57 2.82 -5.95
CA VAL A 153 14.90 1.45 -6.36
C VAL A 153 16.41 1.21 -6.18
N GLY A 154 16.82 0.00 -5.80
CA GLY A 154 18.24 -0.35 -5.63
C GLY A 154 18.94 0.25 -4.40
N SER A 155 18.25 1.04 -3.55
CA SER A 155 18.89 1.69 -2.39
C SER A 155 19.47 0.72 -1.33
N TRP A 156 19.10 -0.56 -1.42
CA TRP A 156 19.63 -1.64 -0.58
C TRP A 156 21.11 -1.93 -0.87
N LYS A 157 21.58 -1.77 -2.11
CA LYS A 157 22.97 -2.05 -2.52
C LYS A 157 23.98 -1.17 -1.77
N ALA A 158 23.59 0.07 -1.46
CA ALA A 158 24.40 0.98 -0.66
C ALA A 158 24.43 0.64 0.84
N SER A 159 23.56 -0.26 1.30
CA SER A 159 23.44 -0.66 2.71
C SER A 159 24.08 -2.02 3.01
N LEU A 160 24.50 -2.76 1.98
CA LEU A 160 25.10 -4.08 2.09
C LEU A 160 26.57 -4.03 1.67
N THR A 161 27.38 -4.91 2.26
CA THR A 161 28.72 -5.17 1.73
C THR A 161 28.62 -5.91 0.39
N PRO A 162 29.64 -5.86 -0.47
CA PRO A 162 29.64 -6.60 -1.73
C PRO A 162 29.37 -8.10 -1.56
N GLU A 163 29.88 -8.71 -0.49
CA GLU A 163 29.65 -10.11 -0.15
C GLU A 163 28.18 -10.39 0.22
N MET A 164 27.56 -9.51 1.03
CA MET A 164 26.15 -9.65 1.40
C MET A 164 25.23 -9.44 0.20
N ALA A 165 25.58 -8.51 -0.69
CA ALA A 165 24.84 -8.29 -1.94
C ALA A 165 24.90 -9.52 -2.84
N ALA A 166 26.09 -10.08 -3.07
CA ALA A 166 26.26 -11.30 -3.86
C ALA A 166 25.49 -12.50 -3.28
N LYS A 167 25.47 -12.63 -1.94
CA LYS A 167 24.67 -13.67 -1.28
C LYS A 167 23.17 -13.48 -1.48
N MET A 168 22.69 -12.24 -1.47
CA MET A 168 21.29 -11.91 -1.74
C MET A 168 20.92 -12.20 -3.20
N ASP A 169 21.80 -11.85 -4.14
CA ASP A 169 21.60 -12.12 -5.56
C ASP A 169 21.49 -13.63 -5.81
N GLN A 170 22.45 -14.41 -5.30
CA GLN A 170 22.42 -15.88 -5.43
C GLN A 170 21.16 -16.49 -4.81
N TRP A 171 20.78 -16.04 -3.61
CA TRP A 171 19.57 -16.53 -2.94
C TRP A 171 18.32 -16.21 -3.75
N THR A 172 18.28 -15.02 -4.37
CA THR A 172 17.17 -14.57 -5.20
C THR A 172 17.10 -15.41 -6.47
N GLU A 173 18.21 -15.63 -7.17
CA GLU A 173 18.28 -16.51 -8.35
C GLU A 173 17.76 -17.92 -8.04
N ASP A 174 18.26 -18.56 -6.97
CA ASP A 174 17.90 -19.94 -6.60
C ASP A 174 16.41 -20.13 -6.27
N ARG A 175 15.75 -19.08 -5.78
CA ARG A 175 14.38 -19.12 -5.25
C ARG A 175 13.36 -18.55 -6.23
N VAL A 176 13.68 -17.44 -6.88
CA VAL A 176 12.80 -16.75 -7.83
C VAL A 176 12.75 -17.48 -9.16
N ALA A 177 13.83 -18.16 -9.59
CA ALA A 177 13.80 -18.99 -10.79
C ALA A 177 12.68 -20.05 -10.76
N ARG A 178 12.25 -20.48 -9.55
CA ARG A 178 11.15 -21.45 -9.36
C ARG A 178 9.77 -20.86 -9.56
N ILE A 179 9.64 -19.54 -9.54
CA ILE A 179 8.39 -18.78 -9.52
C ILE A 179 8.00 -18.30 -10.95
N GLY A 180 8.91 -18.48 -11.91
CA GLY A 180 8.72 -18.33 -13.36
C GLY A 180 9.14 -16.96 -13.91
N ASP A 181 9.28 -16.87 -15.23
CA ASP A 181 9.79 -15.69 -15.94
C ASP A 181 9.00 -14.41 -15.63
N GLY A 182 9.71 -13.28 -15.56
CA GLY A 182 9.15 -11.93 -15.47
C GLY A 182 9.08 -11.30 -14.07
N PHE A 183 9.51 -12.00 -13.01
CA PHE A 183 9.60 -11.40 -11.67
C PHE A 183 10.89 -10.58 -11.56
N ASN A 184 10.76 -9.26 -11.59
CA ASN A 184 11.92 -8.35 -11.54
C ASN A 184 12.26 -7.97 -10.10
N PHE A 185 13.47 -8.30 -9.67
CA PHE A 185 14.08 -7.80 -8.43
C PHE A 185 15.35 -7.06 -8.83
N SER A 186 15.36 -5.72 -8.79
CA SER A 186 16.53 -4.90 -9.20
C SER A 186 16.99 -3.91 -8.14
#